data_AF-X1KG39-F1
#
_entry.id   AF-X1KG39-F1
#
_cell.length_a   1.000
_cell.length_b   1.000
_cell.length_c   1.000
_cell.angle_alpha   90.00
_cell.angle_beta   90.00
_cell.angle_gamma   90.00
#
_symmetry.space_group_name_H-M   'P 1'
#
loop_
_entity.id
_entity.type
_entity.pdbx_description
1 polymer ?
#
loop_
_entity_poly.entity_id
_entity_poly.type
_entity_poly.pdbx_seq_one_letter_code
_entity_poly.pdbx_strand_id
1 'polypeptide(L)' 'ALPLKERQELPGFHPGRAEVIIAGGMILQAVMQRFNLDRLTVSDRGLGWGMVLELVAQED' A
#
# COMPACT_ATOMS: atom_id res chain seq x y z
N ALA A 1 -13.93 1.92 -14.07
CA ALA A 1 -13.52 1.23 -12.82
C ALA A 1 -14.73 0.48 -12.26
N LEU A 2 -14.52 -0.62 -11.53
CA LEU A 2 -15.61 -1.33 -10.84
C LEU A 2 -16.39 -0.37 -9.92
N PRO A 3 -17.74 -0.46 -9.85
CA PRO A 3 -18.55 0.30 -8.90
C PRO A 3 -18.09 0.09 -7.44
N LEU A 4 -18.36 1.06 -6.56
CA LEU A 4 -17.86 1.03 -5.17
C LEU A 4 -18.32 -0.22 -4.42
N LYS A 5 -19.61 -0.58 -4.53
CA LYS A 5 -20.17 -1.76 -3.86
C LYS A 5 -19.47 -3.05 -4.29
N GLU A 6 -19.35 -3.27 -5.59
CA GLU A 6 -18.63 -4.44 -6.14
C GLU A 6 -17.16 -4.45 -5.73
N ARG A 7 -16.53 -3.26 -5.61
CA ARG A 7 -15.14 -3.15 -5.19
C ARG A 7 -14.93 -3.47 -3.70
N GLN A 8 -15.92 -3.18 -2.85
CA GLN A 8 -15.87 -3.51 -1.42
C GLN A 8 -15.90 -5.02 -1.18
N GLU A 9 -16.43 -5.79 -2.14
CA GLU A 9 -16.54 -7.25 -2.09
C GLU A 9 -15.30 -7.96 -2.66
N LEU A 10 -14.34 -7.23 -3.23
CA LEU A 10 -13.14 -7.84 -3.80
C LEU A 10 -12.28 -8.50 -2.70
N PRO A 11 -11.80 -9.74 -2.93
CA PRO A 11 -10.91 -10.39 -1.99
C PRO A 11 -9.54 -9.71 -1.99
N GLY A 12 -8.85 -9.76 -0.84
CA GLY A 12 -7.46 -9.33 -0.72
C GLY A 12 -7.23 -7.89 -0.24
N PHE A 13 -8.28 -7.12 0.08
CA PHE A 13 -8.12 -5.87 0.82
C PHE A 13 -9.34 -5.53 1.68
N HIS A 14 -9.12 -4.69 2.70
CA HIS A 14 -10.17 -4.24 3.62
C HIS A 14 -11.24 -3.40 2.89
N PRO A 15 -12.55 -3.64 3.07
CA PRO A 15 -13.62 -2.92 2.35
C PRO A 15 -13.54 -1.40 2.47
N GLY A 16 -13.10 -0.88 3.63
CA GLY A 16 -12.86 0.54 3.85
C GLY A 16 -11.78 1.17 2.94
N ARG A 17 -11.01 0.37 2.20
CA ARG A 17 -10.04 0.86 1.21
C ARG A 17 -10.64 1.00 -0.20
N ALA A 18 -11.83 0.46 -0.46
CA ALA A 18 -12.42 0.44 -1.80
C ALA A 18 -12.64 1.83 -2.40
N GLU A 19 -12.94 2.83 -1.56
CA GLU A 19 -13.13 4.21 -1.99
C GLU A 19 -11.82 4.82 -2.52
N VAL A 20 -10.70 4.52 -1.87
CA VAL A 20 -9.40 5.17 -2.13
C VAL A 20 -8.44 4.33 -2.99
N ILE A 21 -8.71 3.03 -3.19
CA ILE A 21 -7.76 2.10 -3.83
C ILE A 21 -7.37 2.52 -5.26
N ILE A 22 -8.28 3.14 -6.01
CA ILE A 22 -7.98 3.61 -7.37
C ILE A 22 -7.03 4.81 -7.34
N ALA A 23 -7.28 5.77 -6.45
CA ALA A 23 -6.38 6.92 -6.29
C ALA A 23 -4.98 6.47 -5.83
N GLY A 24 -4.91 5.52 -4.88
CA GLY A 24 -3.65 4.93 -4.45
C GLY A 24 -2.91 4.21 -5.60
N GLY A 25 -3.63 3.45 -6.42
CA GLY A 25 -3.08 2.79 -7.61
C GLY A 25 -2.56 3.79 -8.66
N MET A 26 -3.26 4.91 -8.87
CA MET A 26 -2.81 5.97 -9.78
C MET A 26 -1.52 6.65 -9.29
N ILE A 27 -1.41 6.92 -7.98
CA ILE A 27 -0.18 7.48 -7.40
C ILE A 27 0.98 6.49 -7.60
N LEU A 28 0.75 5.21 -7.29
CA LEU A 28 1.77 4.17 -7.47
C LEU A 28 2.21 4.07 -8.95
N GLN A 29 1.26 4.04 -9.88
CA GLN A 29 1.52 3.99 -11.31
C GLN A 29 2.34 5.20 -11.78
N ALA A 30 1.99 6.40 -11.34
CA ALA A 30 2.71 7.62 -11.68
C ALA A 30 4.16 7.59 -11.18
N VAL A 31 4.39 7.10 -9.95
CA VAL A 31 5.74 6.89 -9.40
C VAL A 31 6.51 5.88 -10.24
N MET A 32 5.94 4.72 -10.54
CA MET A 32 6.60 3.71 -11.38
C MET A 32 6.98 4.26 -12.75
N GLN A 33 6.08 4.98 -13.42
CA GLN A 33 6.34 5.61 -14.71
C GLN A 33 7.45 6.67 -14.60
N ARG A 34 7.42 7.50 -13.56
CA ARG A 34 8.41 8.57 -13.35
C ARG A 34 9.84 8.05 -13.21
N PHE A 35 9.99 6.84 -12.66
CA PHE A 35 11.27 6.18 -12.43
C PHE A 35 11.58 5.03 -13.41
N ASN A 36 10.74 4.84 -14.45
CA ASN A 36 10.87 3.74 -15.43
C ASN A 36 10.95 2.33 -14.77
N LEU A 37 10.11 2.08 -13.76
CA LEU A 37 10.05 0.80 -13.06
C LEU A 37 8.98 -0.11 -13.69
N ASP A 38 9.34 -1.36 -13.98
CA ASP A 38 8.44 -2.38 -14.52
C ASP A 38 7.92 -3.35 -13.44
N ARG A 39 8.61 -3.41 -12.29
CA ARG A 39 8.27 -4.26 -11.15
C ARG A 39 8.48 -3.53 -9.83
N LEU A 40 7.78 -4.01 -8.81
CA LEU A 40 7.95 -3.62 -7.42
C LEU A 40 7.82 -4.84 -6.52
N THR A 41 8.35 -4.73 -5.32
CA THR A 41 8.14 -5.70 -4.24
C THR A 41 7.30 -5.05 -3.16
N VAL A 42 6.23 -5.74 -2.73
CA VAL A 42 5.41 -5.28 -1.61
C VAL A 42 6.04 -5.76 -0.32
N SER A 43 6.26 -4.85 0.62
CA SER A 43 6.65 -5.16 2.00
C SER A 43 5.42 -5.01 2.90
N ASP A 44 5.18 -6.00 3.75
CA ASP A 44 4.21 -5.91 4.84
C ASP A 44 4.77 -5.17 6.07
N ARG A 45 6.09 -4.89 6.07
CA ARG A 45 6.77 -4.14 7.12
C ARG A 45 6.68 -2.64 6.89
N GLY A 46 5.57 -2.05 7.34
CA GLY A 46 5.36 -0.60 7.35
C GLY A 46 6.03 0.12 8.52
N LEU A 47 5.64 1.38 8.73
CA LEU A 47 6.20 2.27 9.76
C LEU A 47 6.20 1.68 11.17
N GLY A 48 5.16 0.91 11.54
CA GLY A 48 5.08 0.27 12.85
C GLY A 48 6.24 -0.68 13.13
N TRP A 49 6.74 -1.40 12.12
CA TRP A 49 7.95 -2.21 12.24
C TRP A 49 9.20 -1.35 12.41
N GLY A 50 9.26 -0.20 11.73
CA GLY A 50 10.33 0.78 11.93
C GLY A 50 10.40 1.28 13.37
N MET A 51 9.24 1.58 13.98
CA MET A 51 9.17 1.97 15.40
C MET A 51 9.65 0.87 16.35
N VAL A 52 9.28 -0.39 16.08
CA VAL A 52 9.77 -1.52 16.89
C VAL A 52 11.28 -1.67 16.80
N LEU A 53 11.85 -1.56 15.59
CA LEU A 53 13.30 -1.63 15.40
C LEU A 53 14.02 -0.49 16.11
N GLU A 54 13.44 0.72 16.07
CA GLU A 54 13.99 1.89 16.76
C GLU A 54 13.97 1.71 18.28
N LEU A 55 12.86 1.21 18.85
CA LEU A 55 12.77 0.92 20.28
C LEU A 55 13.81 -0.13 20.72
N VAL A 56 13.95 -1.22 19.96
CA VAL A 56 14.93 -2.28 20.29
C VAL A 56 16.37 -1.75 20.20
N ALA A 57 16.68 -0.91 19.22
CA ALA A 57 18.02 -0.33 19.07
C ALA A 57 18.38 0.69 20.17
N GLN A 58 17.39 1.18 20.94
CA GLN A 58 17.59 2.10 22.07
C GLN A 58 17.81 1.38 23.41
N GLU A 59 17.60 0.06 23.46
CA GLU A 59 17.80 -0.75 24.68
C GLU A 59 19.23 -1.34 24.81
N ASP A 60 20.15 -0.95 23.91
CA ASP A 60 21.60 -1.24 23.99
C ASP A 60 22.38 -0.21 24.84
#